data_AF-A0A0G3GQV1-F1
#
_entry.id   AF-A0A0G3GQV1-F1
#
_cell.length_a   1.000
_cell.length_b   1.000
_cell.length_c   1.000
_cell.angle_alpha   90.00
_cell.angle_beta   90.00
_cell.angle_gamma   90.00
#
_symmetry.space_group_name_H-M   'P 1'
#
loop_
_entity.id
_entity.type
_entity.pdbx_description
1 polymer ?
#
loop_
_entity_poly.entity_id
_entity_poly.type
_entity_poly.pdbx_seq_one_letter_code
_entity_poly.pdbx_strand_id
1 'polypeptide(L)'
;MEALISHFGPEYVHLAETFGPASGLAFRRTVATTSVVTAVTSGFQPRELACTMLEADLGAAVAVLHIAAARAEQELQGPWPDGRVWLNDQPILGGTLIQAIVARNHDVDEFYALTENEALVVAENSISALDIALARDPLAFADPLREDHWDRAALSDEALASVGVLTSKLAHTAPLRCLEFKQFGKFVALTCEEPEDYFDDPDNFEVRQATELLPRLHGARTFFVDPRPGETLQYTALGWEYSVV
;
A
#
# COMPACT_ATOMS: atom_id res chain seq x y z
N MET A 1 -25.27 6.98 -9.76
CA MET A 1 -25.44 8.35 -9.23
C MET A 1 -26.37 8.35 -8.01
N GLU A 2 -27.63 7.91 -8.13
CA GLU A 2 -28.57 7.84 -6.97
C GLU A 2 -28.11 6.88 -5.85
N ALA A 3 -27.48 5.74 -6.19
CA ALA A 3 -26.94 4.83 -5.19
C ALA A 3 -25.76 5.43 -4.38
N LEU A 4 -24.95 6.29 -5.00
CA LEU A 4 -23.78 6.92 -4.38
C LEU A 4 -24.21 8.07 -3.44
N ILE A 5 -25.14 8.91 -3.88
CA ILE A 5 -25.72 9.97 -3.03
C ILE A 5 -26.42 9.36 -1.80
N SER A 6 -27.07 8.21 -1.99
CA SER A 6 -27.73 7.45 -0.91
C SER A 6 -26.73 6.82 0.08
N HIS A 7 -25.55 6.38 -0.38
CA HIS A 7 -24.56 5.70 0.47
C HIS A 7 -23.58 6.66 1.17
N PHE A 8 -23.26 7.82 0.55
CA PHE A 8 -22.15 8.68 0.98
C PHE A 8 -22.58 10.06 1.52
N GLY A 9 -23.82 10.49 1.32
CA GLY A 9 -24.31 11.80 1.77
C GLY A 9 -23.83 12.96 0.88
N PRO A 10 -24.65 14.01 0.67
CA PRO A 10 -24.33 15.09 -0.26
C PRO A 10 -23.60 16.25 0.43
N GLU A 11 -22.32 16.08 0.80
CA GLU A 11 -21.42 17.23 0.97
C GLU A 11 -20.62 17.40 -0.34
N TYR A 12 -21.11 18.33 -1.18
CA TYR A 12 -20.53 18.63 -2.48
C TYR A 12 -19.25 19.45 -2.31
N VAL A 13 -18.11 18.89 -2.74
CA VAL A 13 -16.91 19.69 -3.00
C VAL A 13 -16.89 19.97 -4.50
N HIS A 14 -17.11 21.23 -4.87
CA HIS A 14 -16.96 21.63 -6.27
C HIS A 14 -15.48 21.61 -6.63
N LEU A 15 -15.09 20.66 -7.47
CA LEU A 15 -13.82 20.68 -8.22
C LEU A 15 -13.95 21.73 -9.34
N ALA A 16 -14.04 23.02 -8.99
CA ALA A 16 -14.22 24.09 -9.96
C ALA A 16 -12.88 24.52 -10.59
N GLU A 17 -12.77 24.30 -11.91
CA GLU A 17 -12.08 25.08 -12.95
C GLU A 17 -10.68 25.66 -12.72
N THR A 18 -9.96 25.30 -11.66
CA THR A 18 -8.66 25.95 -11.40
C THR A 18 -7.55 25.43 -12.35
N PHE A 19 -7.73 24.27 -13.01
CA PHE A 19 -6.71 23.66 -13.88
C PHE A 19 -7.19 22.92 -15.15
N GLY A 20 -8.42 23.12 -15.66
CA GLY A 20 -8.87 22.55 -16.95
C GLY A 20 -10.10 21.61 -16.87
N PRO A 21 -10.50 20.96 -17.99
CA PRO A 21 -11.88 20.53 -18.23
C PRO A 21 -12.34 19.24 -17.52
N ALA A 22 -11.55 18.67 -16.60
CA ALA A 22 -11.97 17.51 -15.82
C ALA A 22 -13.12 17.90 -14.88
N SER A 23 -14.35 17.76 -15.36
CA SER A 23 -15.57 18.11 -14.63
C SER A 23 -15.95 16.94 -13.72
N GLY A 24 -15.31 16.84 -12.55
CA GLY A 24 -15.58 15.79 -11.57
C GLY A 24 -16.51 16.26 -10.45
N LEU A 25 -17.45 15.41 -10.03
CA LEU A 25 -18.15 15.59 -8.74
C LEU A 25 -17.28 14.99 -7.65
N ALA A 26 -16.87 15.80 -6.66
CA ALA A 26 -16.23 15.31 -5.46
C ALA A 26 -17.21 15.20 -4.29
N PHE A 27 -17.22 14.03 -3.65
CA PHE A 27 -17.99 13.74 -2.45
C PHE A 27 -17.03 13.60 -1.28
N ARG A 28 -17.41 14.15 -0.14
CA ARG A 28 -16.66 14.01 1.10
C ARG A 28 -17.40 13.06 2.03
N ARG A 29 -16.66 12.11 2.61
CA ARG A 29 -17.12 11.32 3.76
C ARG A 29 -16.16 11.49 4.92
N THR A 30 -16.64 11.98 6.05
CA THR A 30 -15.86 12.04 7.29
C THR A 30 -16.01 10.71 8.05
N VAL A 31 -14.89 10.12 8.44
CA VAL A 31 -14.84 8.97 9.36
C VAL A 31 -13.92 9.38 10.52
N ALA A 32 -14.50 9.64 11.70
CA ALA A 32 -13.75 10.21 12.83
C ALA A 32 -13.02 11.51 12.47
N THR A 33 -11.70 11.61 12.69
CA THR A 33 -10.87 12.81 12.40
C THR A 33 -10.29 12.83 10.97
N THR A 34 -10.67 11.88 10.13
CA THR A 34 -10.22 11.79 8.73
C THR A 34 -11.37 11.91 7.76
N SER A 35 -11.04 12.27 6.52
CA SER A 35 -12.00 12.40 5.45
C SER A 35 -11.53 11.67 4.21
N VAL A 36 -12.44 10.90 3.61
CA VAL A 36 -12.28 10.34 2.27
C VAL A 36 -12.89 11.34 1.29
N VAL A 37 -12.09 11.78 0.34
CA VAL A 37 -12.57 12.54 -0.81
C VAL A 37 -12.66 11.59 -1.99
N THR A 38 -13.82 11.55 -2.61
CA THR A 38 -14.10 10.71 -3.78
C THR A 38 -14.43 11.61 -4.95
N ALA A 39 -13.75 11.47 -6.09
CA ALA A 39 -14.07 12.16 -7.33
C ALA A 39 -14.51 11.17 -8.41
N VAL A 40 -15.52 11.53 -9.21
CA VAL A 40 -15.88 10.75 -10.41
C VAL A 40 -15.34 11.44 -11.64
N THR A 41 -14.50 10.78 -12.43
CA THR A 41 -13.97 11.35 -13.68
C THR A 41 -14.91 11.05 -14.85
N SER A 42 -15.06 12.03 -15.75
CA SER A 42 -15.81 11.87 -17.00
C SER A 42 -14.88 11.35 -18.11
N GLY A 43 -15.18 10.17 -18.67
CA GLY A 43 -14.36 9.57 -19.73
C GLY A 43 -15.04 8.35 -20.38
N PHE A 44 -14.31 7.62 -21.24
CA PHE A 44 -14.85 6.43 -21.93
C PHE A 44 -15.29 5.31 -20.98
N GLN A 45 -14.76 5.30 -19.76
CA GLN A 45 -15.27 4.53 -18.63
C GLN A 45 -15.22 5.43 -17.39
N PRO A 46 -16.36 5.92 -16.88
CA PRO A 46 -16.38 6.67 -15.63
C PRO A 46 -15.78 5.81 -14.52
N ARG A 47 -14.81 6.37 -13.80
CA ARG A 47 -14.19 5.72 -12.65
C ARG A 47 -14.30 6.59 -11.42
N GLU A 48 -14.49 5.90 -10.31
CA GLU A 48 -14.47 6.51 -8.99
C GLU A 48 -13.02 6.53 -8.50
N LEU A 49 -12.52 7.71 -8.18
CA LEU A 49 -11.21 7.92 -7.60
C LEU A 49 -11.40 8.32 -6.13
N ALA A 50 -10.63 7.76 -5.22
CA ALA A 50 -10.69 8.11 -3.80
C ALA A 50 -9.32 8.49 -3.26
N CYS A 51 -9.28 9.37 -2.27
CA CYS A 51 -8.08 9.71 -1.52
C CYS A 51 -8.47 9.98 -0.07
N THR A 52 -7.75 9.36 0.86
CA THR A 52 -7.97 9.51 2.30
C THR A 52 -6.94 10.46 2.88
N MET A 53 -7.38 11.54 3.54
CA MET A 53 -6.52 12.51 4.23
C MET A 53 -7.12 12.89 5.59
N LEU A 54 -6.33 13.58 6.43
CA LEU A 54 -6.86 14.26 7.62
C LEU A 54 -7.90 15.32 7.22
N GLU A 55 -8.87 15.57 8.08
CA GLU A 55 -9.94 16.54 7.80
C GLU A 55 -9.41 17.97 7.55
N ALA A 56 -8.34 18.37 8.24
CA ALA A 56 -7.72 19.67 8.05
C ALA A 56 -7.10 19.84 6.64
N ASP A 57 -6.81 18.72 5.97
CA ASP A 57 -6.01 18.65 4.73
C ASP A 57 -6.84 18.22 3.52
N LEU A 58 -8.16 18.45 3.54
CA LEU A 58 -9.05 18.17 2.40
C LEU A 58 -8.57 18.80 1.08
N GLY A 59 -7.94 19.97 1.15
CA GLY A 59 -7.35 20.61 -0.03
C GLY A 59 -6.24 19.77 -0.68
N ALA A 60 -5.46 19.05 0.14
CA ALA A 60 -4.43 18.13 -0.34
C ALA A 60 -5.05 16.91 -1.04
N ALA A 61 -6.10 16.31 -0.46
CA ALA A 61 -6.83 15.20 -1.09
C ALA A 61 -7.38 15.60 -2.47
N VAL A 62 -8.02 16.77 -2.54
CA VAL A 62 -8.54 17.33 -3.80
C VAL A 62 -7.42 17.53 -4.82
N ALA A 63 -6.28 18.11 -4.41
CA ALA A 63 -5.14 18.30 -5.30
C ALA A 63 -4.58 16.97 -5.84
N VAL A 64 -4.43 15.95 -4.99
CA VAL A 64 -3.99 14.60 -5.39
C VAL A 64 -4.93 14.01 -6.43
N LEU A 65 -6.24 14.05 -6.21
CA LEU A 65 -7.24 13.53 -7.15
C LEU A 65 -7.24 14.28 -8.48
N HIS A 66 -7.05 15.60 -8.46
CA HIS A 66 -6.91 16.39 -9.68
C HIS A 66 -5.68 16.00 -10.49
N ILE A 67 -4.53 15.83 -9.84
CA ILE A 67 -3.28 15.38 -10.48
C ILE A 67 -3.48 13.99 -11.07
N ALA A 68 -4.06 13.07 -10.31
CA ALA A 68 -4.36 11.71 -10.75
C ALA A 68 -5.27 11.69 -11.98
N ALA A 69 -6.37 12.44 -11.96
CA ALA A 69 -7.33 12.53 -13.06
C ALA A 69 -6.69 13.15 -14.31
N ALA A 70 -6.01 14.30 -14.17
CA ALA A 70 -5.37 14.98 -15.29
C ALA A 70 -4.33 14.07 -15.97
N ARG A 71 -3.56 13.31 -15.19
CA ARG A 71 -2.54 12.39 -15.71
C ARG A 71 -3.13 11.15 -16.37
N ALA A 72 -4.22 10.60 -15.81
CA ALA A 72 -4.96 9.51 -16.44
C ALA A 72 -5.44 9.90 -17.85
N GLU A 73 -5.97 11.11 -17.99
CA GLU A 73 -6.48 11.64 -19.26
C GLU A 73 -5.37 12.02 -20.24
N GLN A 74 -4.39 12.80 -19.79
CA GLN A 74 -3.43 13.47 -20.68
C GLN A 74 -2.23 12.58 -21.03
N GLU A 75 -1.76 11.76 -20.09
CA GLU A 75 -0.50 11.02 -20.24
C GLU A 75 -0.71 9.51 -20.38
N LEU A 76 -1.55 8.92 -19.54
CA LEU A 76 -1.80 7.49 -19.58
C LEU A 76 -2.81 7.12 -20.67
N GLN A 77 -3.71 8.05 -21.03
CA GLN A 77 -4.85 7.82 -21.93
C GLN A 77 -5.66 6.58 -21.51
N GLY A 78 -5.84 6.39 -20.20
CA GLY A 78 -6.41 5.17 -19.64
C GLY A 78 -6.36 5.13 -18.11
N PRO A 79 -6.82 4.02 -17.50
CA PRO A 79 -6.80 3.87 -16.06
C PRO A 79 -5.36 3.79 -15.52
N TRP A 80 -5.20 4.18 -14.26
CA TRP A 80 -3.95 4.00 -13.55
C TRP A 80 -3.64 2.50 -13.40
N PRO A 81 -2.42 2.04 -13.70
CA PRO A 81 -2.03 0.67 -13.38
C PRO A 81 -1.88 0.51 -11.86
N ASP A 82 -2.42 -0.59 -11.34
CA ASP A 82 -2.36 -0.92 -9.91
C ASP A 82 -0.90 -1.02 -9.43
N GLY A 83 -0.61 -0.43 -8.26
CA GLY A 83 0.75 -0.42 -7.68
C GLY A 83 1.77 0.44 -8.44
N ARG A 84 1.40 1.06 -9.55
CA ARG A 84 2.33 1.89 -10.31
C ARG A 84 2.52 3.23 -9.63
N VAL A 85 3.71 3.41 -9.08
CA VAL A 85 4.18 4.68 -8.52
C VAL A 85 4.46 5.67 -9.66
N TRP A 86 3.92 6.88 -9.52
CA TRP A 86 4.36 8.05 -10.24
C TRP A 86 5.11 8.98 -9.29
N LEU A 87 6.38 9.23 -9.59
CA LEU A 87 7.26 10.12 -8.84
C LEU A 87 7.53 11.38 -9.67
N ASN A 88 7.24 12.55 -9.10
CA ASN A 88 7.56 13.84 -9.70
C ASN A 88 8.99 14.27 -9.32
N ASP A 89 9.56 15.26 -10.01
CA ASP A 89 10.92 15.76 -9.68
C ASP A 89 10.96 16.63 -8.42
N GLN A 90 9.81 17.18 -8.00
CA GLN A 90 9.64 18.07 -6.85
C GLN A 90 8.31 17.77 -6.14
N PRO A 91 8.14 18.15 -4.86
CA PRO A 91 6.88 17.98 -4.16
C PRO A 91 5.68 18.51 -4.95
N ILE A 92 4.65 17.67 -5.08
CA ILE A 92 3.41 17.97 -5.81
C ILE A 92 2.40 18.72 -4.94
N LEU A 93 2.55 18.61 -3.61
CA LEU A 93 1.82 19.40 -2.64
C LEU A 93 2.78 20.43 -2.04
N GLY A 94 2.46 21.71 -2.23
CA GLY A 94 3.33 22.79 -1.77
C GLY A 94 3.52 22.79 -0.25
N GLY A 95 4.76 22.93 0.20
CA GLY A 95 5.09 22.97 1.63
C GLY A 95 5.16 21.60 2.32
N THR A 96 5.09 20.51 1.55
CA THR A 96 5.19 19.14 2.08
C THR A 96 6.33 18.36 1.42
N LEU A 97 6.57 17.13 1.89
CA LEU A 97 7.51 16.18 1.27
C LEU A 97 6.84 15.28 0.22
N ILE A 98 5.54 15.45 -0.03
CA ILE A 98 4.76 14.59 -0.91
C ILE A 98 5.13 14.88 -2.36
N GLN A 99 5.74 13.90 -3.02
CA GLN A 99 6.34 14.01 -4.35
C GLN A 99 5.81 12.96 -5.33
N ALA A 100 5.05 11.98 -4.83
CA ALA A 100 4.56 10.87 -5.62
C ALA A 100 3.10 10.53 -5.32
N ILE A 101 2.48 9.81 -6.25
CA ILE A 101 1.19 9.15 -6.04
C ILE A 101 1.26 7.71 -6.55
N VAL A 102 0.51 6.83 -5.89
CA VAL A 102 0.30 5.45 -6.32
C VAL A 102 -1.18 5.13 -6.26
N ALA A 103 -1.65 4.39 -7.25
CA ALA A 103 -3.02 3.91 -7.31
C ALA A 103 -3.10 2.48 -6.76
N ARG A 104 -4.15 2.22 -5.99
CA ARG A 104 -4.60 0.90 -5.60
C ARG A 104 -5.98 0.67 -6.18
N ASN A 105 -6.10 -0.29 -7.09
CA ASN A 105 -7.31 -0.50 -7.87
C ASN A 105 -8.14 -1.64 -7.28
N HIS A 106 -9.29 -1.30 -6.69
CA HIS A 106 -10.33 -2.26 -6.30
C HIS A 106 -11.64 -1.91 -7.02
N ASP A 107 -12.76 -1.88 -6.31
CA ASP A 107 -14.03 -1.32 -6.79
C ASP A 107 -13.94 0.20 -7.03
N VAL A 108 -13.00 0.86 -6.33
CA VAL A 108 -12.65 2.28 -6.43
C VAL A 108 -11.14 2.38 -6.62
N ASP A 109 -10.68 3.31 -7.46
CA ASP A 109 -9.25 3.60 -7.62
C ASP A 109 -8.81 4.50 -6.46
N GLU A 110 -8.20 3.92 -5.43
CA GLU A 110 -7.72 4.66 -4.27
C GLU A 110 -6.29 5.17 -4.49
N PHE A 111 -6.06 6.45 -4.21
CA PHE A 111 -4.79 7.11 -4.40
C PHE A 111 -4.14 7.45 -3.06
N TYR A 112 -2.88 7.06 -2.95
CA TYR A 112 -2.02 7.36 -1.82
C TYR A 112 -0.95 8.35 -2.26
N ALA A 113 -0.82 9.45 -1.53
CA ALA A 113 0.21 10.44 -1.76
C ALA A 113 1.45 10.05 -0.94
N LEU A 114 2.61 9.98 -1.57
CA LEU A 114 3.84 9.44 -1.00
C LEU A 114 4.97 10.48 -1.02
N THR A 115 5.87 10.39 -0.05
CA THR A 115 7.18 11.05 -0.15
C THR A 115 8.03 10.37 -1.23
N GLU A 116 9.15 11.00 -1.64
CA GLU A 116 10.09 10.36 -2.58
C GLU A 116 10.60 9.02 -2.03
N ASN A 117 10.95 8.97 -0.76
CA ASN A 117 11.52 7.78 -0.14
C ASN A 117 10.50 6.64 -0.08
N GLU A 118 9.26 6.93 0.33
CA GLU A 118 8.16 5.95 0.34
C GLU A 118 7.82 5.46 -1.07
N ALA A 119 7.83 6.35 -2.05
CA ALA A 119 7.60 6.01 -3.45
C ALA A 119 8.64 5.01 -3.97
N LEU A 120 9.91 5.18 -3.61
CA LEU A 120 10.96 4.22 -3.95
C LEU A 120 10.75 2.88 -3.25
N VAL A 121 10.37 2.88 -1.96
CA VAL A 121 10.07 1.64 -1.23
C VAL A 121 8.92 0.88 -1.89
N VAL A 122 7.82 1.55 -2.23
CA VAL A 122 6.65 0.93 -2.88
C VAL A 122 7.02 0.44 -4.29
N ALA A 123 7.81 1.21 -5.05
CA ALA A 123 8.27 0.79 -6.37
C ALA A 123 9.17 -0.46 -6.31
N GLU A 124 10.00 -0.59 -5.28
CA GLU A 124 10.90 -1.74 -5.08
C GLU A 124 10.18 -2.96 -4.47
N ASN A 125 9.15 -2.74 -3.66
CA ASN A 125 8.52 -3.77 -2.81
C ASN A 125 7.04 -4.00 -3.10
N SER A 126 6.53 -3.50 -4.23
CA SER A 126 5.13 -3.61 -4.64
C SER A 126 4.16 -2.83 -3.74
N ILE A 127 2.88 -2.82 -4.14
CA ILE A 127 1.75 -2.27 -3.36
C ILE A 127 1.61 -2.91 -1.98
N SER A 128 2.11 -4.14 -1.78
CA SER A 128 2.09 -4.83 -0.49
C SER A 128 2.82 -4.05 0.62
N ALA A 129 3.77 -3.18 0.28
CA ALA A 129 4.35 -2.24 1.24
C ALA A 129 3.28 -1.33 1.86
N LEU A 130 2.37 -0.77 1.05
CA LEU A 130 1.25 0.04 1.55
C LEU A 130 0.33 -0.81 2.43
N ASP A 131 0.07 -2.06 2.06
CA ASP A 131 -0.83 -2.95 2.80
C ASP A 131 -0.35 -3.21 4.21
N ILE A 132 0.95 -3.48 4.34
CA ILE A 132 1.60 -3.65 5.64
C ILE A 132 1.51 -2.35 6.45
N ALA A 133 1.82 -1.20 5.85
CA ALA A 133 1.76 0.09 6.54
C ALA A 133 0.33 0.43 7.00
N LEU A 134 -0.66 0.31 6.12
CA LEU A 134 -2.08 0.61 6.40
C LEU A 134 -2.68 -0.32 7.43
N ALA A 135 -2.30 -1.59 7.42
CA ALA A 135 -2.82 -2.53 8.42
C ALA A 135 -2.16 -2.35 9.79
N ARG A 136 -0.94 -1.80 9.84
CA ARG A 136 -0.28 -1.38 11.09
C ARG A 136 -0.78 -0.04 11.61
N ASP A 137 -1.06 0.89 10.71
CA ASP A 137 -1.62 2.20 10.96
C ASP A 137 -2.57 2.59 9.81
N PRO A 138 -3.90 2.49 10.01
CA PRO A 138 -4.89 2.84 8.99
C PRO A 138 -4.80 4.27 8.48
N LEU A 139 -4.10 5.15 9.21
CA LEU A 139 -3.93 6.56 8.87
C LEU A 139 -2.53 6.89 8.37
N ALA A 140 -1.69 5.89 8.12
CA ALA A 140 -0.29 6.05 7.71
C ALA A 140 -0.14 7.19 6.67
N PHE A 141 -0.88 7.12 5.56
CA PHE A 141 -0.72 8.05 4.44
C PHE A 141 -1.68 9.25 4.47
N ALA A 142 -2.44 9.45 5.55
CA ALA A 142 -3.48 10.47 5.63
C ALA A 142 -2.96 11.86 6.00
N ASP A 143 -1.81 11.96 6.69
CA ASP A 143 -1.15 13.23 7.00
C ASP A 143 -0.17 13.60 5.87
N PRO A 144 -0.39 14.69 5.13
CA PRO A 144 0.53 15.13 4.08
C PRO A 144 1.80 15.79 4.63
N LEU A 145 1.85 16.17 5.91
CA LEU A 145 3.01 16.79 6.57
C LEU A 145 3.91 15.78 7.29
N ARG A 146 3.59 14.49 7.20
CA ARG A 146 4.39 13.42 7.81
C ARG A 146 5.82 13.36 7.26
N GLU A 147 6.67 12.71 8.03
CA GLU A 147 7.96 12.20 7.57
C GLU A 147 7.79 10.82 6.90
N ASP A 148 8.90 10.24 6.45
CA ASP A 148 8.90 8.94 5.78
C ASP A 148 8.43 7.80 6.72
N HIS A 149 7.50 6.96 6.25
CA HIS A 149 7.09 5.73 6.97
C HIS A 149 8.21 4.71 7.15
N TRP A 150 9.14 4.68 6.20
CA TRP A 150 10.20 3.68 6.19
C TRP A 150 11.56 4.32 6.22
N ASP A 151 12.40 3.85 7.12
CA ASP A 151 13.84 4.04 7.00
C ASP A 151 14.38 3.07 5.93
N ARG A 152 14.83 3.59 4.78
CA ARG A 152 15.43 2.77 3.72
C ARG A 152 16.71 2.06 4.16
N ALA A 153 17.42 2.57 5.16
CA ALA A 153 18.58 1.88 5.70
C ALA A 153 18.17 0.57 6.40
N ALA A 154 17.05 0.58 7.13
CA ALA A 154 16.48 -0.62 7.75
C ALA A 154 15.99 -1.66 6.73
N LEU A 155 15.66 -1.21 5.52
CA LEU A 155 15.30 -2.07 4.39
C LEU A 155 16.52 -2.56 3.60
N SER A 156 17.76 -2.19 3.92
CA SER A 156 18.94 -2.63 3.15
C SER A 156 19.22 -4.13 3.27
N ASP A 157 19.90 -4.71 2.28
CA ASP A 157 20.37 -6.11 2.38
C ASP A 157 21.28 -6.32 3.58
N GLU A 158 22.09 -5.32 3.95
CA GLU A 158 22.96 -5.37 5.12
C GLU A 158 22.15 -5.48 6.42
N ALA A 159 21.12 -4.66 6.58
CA ALA A 159 20.23 -4.73 7.75
C ALA A 159 19.52 -6.09 7.82
N LEU A 160 18.98 -6.56 6.69
CA LEU A 160 18.19 -7.78 6.62
C LEU A 160 19.03 -9.06 6.66
N ALA A 161 20.34 -9.00 6.40
CA ALA A 161 21.24 -10.14 6.51
C ALA A 161 21.39 -10.66 7.95
N SER A 162 20.98 -9.87 8.95
CA SER A 162 20.98 -10.27 10.36
C SER A 162 19.66 -10.92 10.82
N VAL A 163 18.63 -10.91 9.96
CA VAL A 163 17.29 -11.39 10.29
C VAL A 163 17.18 -12.88 9.97
N GLY A 164 17.25 -13.71 11.02
CA GLY A 164 17.04 -15.16 10.92
C GLY A 164 15.56 -15.54 10.80
N VAL A 165 15.25 -16.40 9.83
CA VAL A 165 13.91 -16.89 9.51
C VAL A 165 13.90 -18.42 9.63
N LEU A 166 13.03 -18.94 10.50
CA LEU A 166 12.78 -20.37 10.58
C LEU A 166 11.99 -20.80 9.35
N THR A 167 12.62 -21.56 8.47
CA THR A 167 12.11 -21.90 7.14
C THR A 167 11.80 -23.38 7.05
N SER A 168 10.62 -23.71 6.54
CA SER A 168 10.24 -25.09 6.21
C SER A 168 11.18 -25.69 5.16
N LYS A 169 11.71 -26.89 5.39
CA LYS A 169 12.53 -27.60 4.40
C LYS A 169 11.72 -28.03 3.18
N LEU A 170 10.37 -28.09 3.23
CA LEU A 170 9.54 -28.26 2.03
C LEU A 170 9.75 -27.14 1.01
N ALA A 171 10.29 -25.99 1.42
CA ALA A 171 10.65 -24.90 0.51
C ALA A 171 11.71 -25.31 -0.53
N HIS A 172 12.41 -26.43 -0.37
CA HIS A 172 13.29 -26.97 -1.42
C HIS A 172 12.52 -27.46 -2.66
N THR A 173 11.26 -27.87 -2.47
CA THR A 173 10.43 -28.51 -3.52
C THR A 173 9.15 -27.76 -3.82
N ALA A 174 8.69 -26.87 -2.92
CA ALA A 174 7.51 -26.05 -3.07
C ALA A 174 7.84 -24.56 -2.84
N PRO A 175 7.05 -23.62 -3.41
CA PRO A 175 7.23 -22.19 -3.16
C PRO A 175 6.83 -21.83 -1.73
N LEU A 176 7.50 -20.84 -1.15
CA LEU A 176 7.05 -20.23 0.09
C LEU A 176 5.78 -19.42 -0.19
N ARG A 177 4.77 -19.57 0.68
CA ARG A 177 3.46 -18.92 0.54
C ARG A 177 2.99 -18.26 1.83
N CYS A 178 3.71 -18.40 2.93
CA CYS A 178 3.38 -17.71 4.17
C CYS A 178 4.65 -17.29 4.88
N LEU A 179 4.63 -16.07 5.40
CA LEU A 179 5.63 -15.51 6.29
C LEU A 179 4.91 -14.98 7.53
N GLU A 180 5.33 -15.42 8.70
CA GLU A 180 4.68 -15.08 9.97
C GLU A 180 5.70 -14.49 10.93
N PHE A 181 5.28 -13.55 11.77
CA PHE A 181 6.04 -13.14 12.93
C PHE A 181 5.38 -13.64 14.22
N LYS A 182 5.99 -14.66 14.81
CA LYS A 182 5.47 -15.34 16.00
C LYS A 182 5.73 -14.51 17.27
N GLN A 183 4.91 -14.75 18.30
CA GLN A 183 4.95 -14.04 19.59
C GLN A 183 6.29 -14.10 20.32
N PHE A 184 7.14 -15.08 20.02
CA PHE A 184 8.48 -15.22 20.59
C PHE A 184 9.58 -14.51 19.78
N GLY A 185 9.19 -13.56 18.91
CA GLY A 185 10.13 -12.69 18.20
C GLY A 185 10.90 -13.41 17.08
N LYS A 186 10.23 -14.34 16.39
CA LYS A 186 10.83 -15.12 15.30
C LYS A 186 9.98 -15.04 14.06
N PHE A 187 10.65 -14.86 12.93
CA PHE A 187 10.06 -15.04 11.62
C PHE A 187 9.99 -16.53 11.28
N VAL A 188 8.86 -16.95 10.70
CA VAL A 188 8.63 -18.30 10.21
C VAL A 188 8.17 -18.22 8.76
N ALA A 189 8.80 -18.98 7.87
CA ALA A 189 8.44 -19.05 6.45
C ALA A 189 7.99 -20.47 6.08
N LEU A 190 6.79 -20.59 5.52
CA LEU A 190 6.10 -21.86 5.24
C LEU A 190 5.66 -21.94 3.77
N THR A 191 5.46 -23.16 3.27
CA THR A 191 4.87 -23.40 1.95
C THR A 191 3.34 -23.45 2.00
N CYS A 192 2.76 -23.58 3.18
CA CYS A 192 1.35 -23.89 3.43
C CYS A 192 0.92 -25.26 2.87
N GLU A 193 1.87 -26.13 2.60
CA GLU A 193 1.66 -27.52 2.17
C GLU A 193 2.18 -28.51 3.22
N GLU A 194 2.66 -28.01 4.36
CA GLU A 194 3.08 -28.81 5.51
C GLU A 194 1.90 -29.63 6.07
N PRO A 195 2.03 -30.96 6.21
CA PRO A 195 1.02 -31.76 6.92
C PRO A 195 1.03 -31.47 8.43
N GLU A 196 -0.03 -31.87 9.13
CA GLU A 196 -0.22 -31.55 10.55
C GLU A 196 0.92 -32.07 11.45
N ASP A 197 1.43 -33.27 11.16
CA ASP A 197 2.56 -33.90 11.88
C ASP A 197 3.92 -33.29 11.53
N TYR A 198 4.01 -32.43 10.51
CA TYR A 198 5.26 -31.78 10.09
C TYR A 198 5.82 -30.85 11.17
N PHE A 199 4.93 -30.19 11.92
CA PHE A 199 5.29 -29.19 12.92
C PHE A 199 5.81 -29.80 14.23
N ASP A 200 5.62 -31.11 14.43
CA ASP A 200 6.06 -31.82 15.62
C ASP A 200 7.56 -32.16 15.59
N ASP A 201 8.19 -32.14 14.41
CA ASP A 201 9.60 -32.45 14.24
C ASP A 201 10.43 -31.18 13.93
N PRO A 202 11.30 -30.71 14.86
CA PRO A 202 12.13 -29.54 14.63
C PRO A 202 13.16 -29.74 13.50
N ASP A 203 13.52 -30.99 13.16
CA ASP A 203 14.45 -31.28 12.06
C ASP A 203 13.82 -31.00 10.68
N ASN A 204 12.51 -30.76 10.61
CA ASN A 204 11.82 -30.30 9.40
C ASN A 204 12.09 -28.83 9.06
N PHE A 205 12.71 -28.08 9.96
CA PHE A 205 13.00 -26.67 9.77
C PHE A 205 14.50 -26.39 9.68
N GLU A 206 14.84 -25.26 9.08
CA GLU A 206 16.18 -24.71 9.05
C GLU A 206 16.14 -23.19 9.23
N VAL A 207 17.22 -22.60 9.71
CA VAL A 207 17.32 -21.14 9.82
C VAL A 207 18.03 -20.61 8.59
N ARG A 208 17.37 -19.68 7.88
CA ARG A 208 17.94 -18.93 6.76
C ARG A 208 17.90 -17.45 7.04
N GLN A 209 18.75 -16.67 6.38
CA GLN A 209 18.65 -15.21 6.48
C GLN A 209 17.52 -14.69 5.58
N ALA A 210 16.87 -13.59 5.99
CA ALA A 210 15.81 -12.96 5.21
C ALA A 210 16.28 -12.64 3.78
N THR A 211 17.51 -12.14 3.62
CA THR A 211 18.10 -11.82 2.30
C THR A 211 18.19 -13.03 1.37
N GLU A 212 18.38 -14.23 1.89
CA GLU A 212 18.39 -15.48 1.09
C GLU A 212 16.99 -15.83 0.59
N LEU A 213 15.94 -15.39 1.30
CA LEU A 213 14.55 -15.67 1.00
C LEU A 213 13.88 -14.61 0.12
N LEU A 214 14.33 -13.34 0.19
CA LEU A 214 13.74 -12.21 -0.56
C LEU A 214 13.58 -12.46 -2.07
N PRO A 215 14.50 -13.14 -2.78
CA PRO A 215 14.29 -13.47 -4.19
C PRO A 215 13.08 -14.37 -4.45
N ARG A 216 12.57 -15.07 -3.43
CA ARG A 216 11.39 -15.95 -3.47
C ARG A 216 10.17 -15.33 -2.80
N LEU A 217 10.38 -14.26 -2.02
CA LEU A 217 9.37 -13.52 -1.25
C LEU A 217 9.26 -12.09 -1.79
N HIS A 218 9.00 -11.94 -3.10
CA HIS A 218 8.92 -10.62 -3.74
C HIS A 218 7.93 -9.70 -3.02
N GLY A 219 8.38 -8.53 -2.61
CA GLY A 219 7.56 -7.54 -1.89
C GLY A 219 7.44 -7.75 -0.37
N ALA A 220 8.07 -8.79 0.20
CA ALA A 220 8.02 -9.05 1.64
C ALA A 220 9.05 -8.26 2.46
N ARG A 221 9.87 -7.41 1.83
CA ARG A 221 10.99 -6.73 2.50
C ARG A 221 10.54 -5.88 3.69
N THR A 222 9.45 -5.15 3.51
CA THR A 222 8.87 -4.28 4.55
C THR A 222 8.29 -5.06 5.72
N PHE A 223 7.94 -6.34 5.54
CA PHE A 223 7.45 -7.20 6.61
C PHE A 223 8.54 -7.50 7.66
N PHE A 224 9.81 -7.56 7.25
CA PHE A 224 10.92 -7.80 8.16
C PHE A 224 11.30 -6.60 9.02
N VAL A 225 10.75 -5.42 8.72
CA VAL A 225 11.03 -4.17 9.45
C VAL A 225 9.91 -3.89 10.43
N ASP A 226 10.28 -3.66 11.69
CA ASP A 226 9.37 -3.42 12.83
C ASP A 226 8.18 -4.42 12.89
N PRO A 227 8.45 -5.74 12.90
CA PRO A 227 7.39 -6.74 12.90
C PRO A 227 6.62 -6.75 14.23
N ARG A 228 5.31 -6.95 14.16
CA ARG A 228 4.44 -7.09 15.35
C ARG A 228 4.01 -8.54 15.53
N PRO A 229 3.94 -9.05 16.78
CA PRO A 229 3.44 -10.40 17.04
C PRO A 229 2.07 -10.65 16.40
N GLY A 230 1.93 -11.78 15.70
CA GLY A 230 0.68 -12.16 15.04
C GLY A 230 0.55 -11.67 13.59
N GLU A 231 1.51 -10.87 13.11
CA GLU A 231 1.54 -10.48 11.70
C GLU A 231 1.81 -11.68 10.80
N THR A 232 1.09 -11.72 9.68
CA THR A 232 1.19 -12.76 8.66
C THR A 232 1.12 -12.12 7.27
N LEU A 233 2.03 -12.51 6.39
CA LEU A 233 2.00 -12.21 4.97
C LEU A 233 1.77 -13.53 4.22
N GLN A 234 0.62 -13.66 3.56
CA GLN A 234 0.20 -14.87 2.87
C GLN A 234 0.06 -14.64 1.36
N TYR A 235 0.60 -15.54 0.55
CA TYR A 235 0.50 -15.48 -0.90
C TYR A 235 -0.77 -16.17 -1.40
N THR A 236 -1.70 -15.39 -1.92
CA THR A 236 -3.01 -15.82 -2.44
C THR A 236 -3.05 -15.75 -3.97
N ALA A 237 -4.24 -15.90 -4.55
CA ALA A 237 -4.45 -15.68 -5.98
C ALA A 237 -4.25 -14.22 -6.40
N LEU A 238 -4.33 -13.28 -5.46
CA LEU A 238 -4.21 -11.83 -5.70
C LEU A 238 -2.80 -11.30 -5.40
N GLY A 239 -1.89 -12.14 -4.91
CA GLY A 239 -0.53 -11.77 -4.51
C GLY A 239 -0.33 -11.90 -3.01
N TRP A 240 0.61 -11.15 -2.45
CA TRP A 240 0.85 -11.14 -1.00
C TRP A 240 -0.21 -10.29 -0.29
N GLU A 241 -0.96 -10.94 0.58
CA GLU A 241 -1.95 -10.32 1.46
C GLU A 241 -1.41 -10.29 2.88
N TYR A 242 -1.56 -9.15 3.53
CA TYR A 242 -1.14 -8.95 4.91
C TYR A 242 -2.33 -9.08 5.86
N SER A 243 -2.11 -9.70 7.02
CA SER A 243 -3.08 -9.80 8.10
C SER A 243 -2.40 -9.78 9.47
N VAL A 244 -3.18 -9.48 10.51
CA VAL A 244 -2.78 -9.59 11.92
C VAL A 244 -3.84 -10.43 12.63
N VAL A 245 -3.42 -11.52 13.28
CA VAL A 245 -4.31 -12.43 14.03
C VAL A 245 -4.04 -12.35 15.52
#